data_AF-A0A068EX52-F1
#
_entry.id   AF-A0A068EX52-F1
#
_cell.length_a   1.000
_cell.length_b   1.000
_cell.length_c   1.000
_cell.angle_alpha   90.00
_cell.angle_beta   90.00
_cell.angle_gamma   90.00
#
_symmetry.space_group_name_H-M   'P 1'
#
loop_
_entity.id
_entity.type
_entity.pdbx_description
1 polymer ?
#
loop_
_entity_poly.entity_id
_entity_poly.type
_entity_poly.pdbx_seq_one_letter_code
_entity_poly.pdbx_strand_id
1 'polypeptide(L)'
;MEKSGFGRDGIFRSLRPPLVLPREPNLSMVSFLFRNSSSYSHKPALIDGESSETLSFSQFKSKVIQVSHGLINLGIKKNDVVLIFAPNSIQFPI
;
A
#
# COMPACT_ATOMS: atom_id res chain seq x y z
N MET A 1 25.27 -18.09 11.22
CA MET A 1 25.19 -16.72 11.78
C MET A 1 25.21 -16.83 13.28
N GLU A 2 25.99 -15.99 13.95
CA GLU A 2 25.93 -15.88 15.41
C GLU A 2 24.53 -15.43 15.84
N LYS A 3 24.11 -15.80 17.06
CA LYS A 3 22.80 -15.42 17.61
C LYS A 3 22.58 -13.89 17.68
N SER A 4 23.64 -13.11 17.56
CA SER A 4 23.66 -11.64 17.55
C SER A 4 23.33 -11.02 16.18
N GLY A 5 23.41 -11.80 15.10
CA GLY A 5 23.35 -11.26 13.73
C GLY A 5 24.64 -10.60 13.28
N PHE A 6 25.67 -10.55 14.14
CA PHE A 6 27.00 -10.06 13.78
C PHE A 6 27.75 -11.11 12.96
N GLY A 7 28.23 -10.71 11.78
CA GLY A 7 29.07 -11.53 10.93
C GLY A 7 30.55 -11.37 11.25
N ARG A 8 31.36 -12.37 10.90
CA ARG A 8 32.83 -12.32 11.01
C ARG A 8 33.46 -11.27 10.09
N ASP A 9 32.69 -10.79 9.13
CA ASP A 9 33.01 -9.67 8.24
C ASP A 9 32.74 -8.30 8.89
N GLY A 10 32.35 -8.25 10.16
CA GLY A 10 32.05 -7.01 10.87
C GLY A 10 30.68 -6.40 10.51
N ILE A 11 29.84 -7.12 9.76
CA ILE A 11 28.54 -6.62 9.28
C ILE A 11 27.40 -7.29 10.04
N PHE A 12 26.51 -6.48 10.61
CA PHE A 12 25.25 -6.96 11.20
C PHE A 12 24.23 -7.27 10.12
N ARG A 13 23.52 -8.39 10.27
CA ARG A 13 22.44 -8.83 9.39
C ARG A 13 21.22 -9.24 10.20
N SER A 14 20.05 -9.05 9.61
CA SER A 14 18.79 -9.53 10.17
C SER A 14 18.87 -11.03 10.45
N LEU A 15 18.45 -11.43 11.65
CA LEU A 15 18.31 -12.84 12.02
C LEU A 15 17.13 -13.53 11.34
N ARG A 16 16.21 -12.76 10.75
CA ARG A 16 15.09 -13.32 9.98
C ARG A 16 15.61 -13.83 8.63
N PRO A 17 15.07 -14.95 8.11
CA PRO A 17 15.39 -15.40 6.76
C PRO A 17 15.21 -14.28 5.74
N PRO A 18 16.08 -14.19 4.72
CA PRO A 18 15.89 -13.25 3.62
C PRO A 18 14.52 -13.45 2.96
N LEU A 19 13.81 -12.35 2.73
CA LEU A 19 12.55 -12.37 2.00
C LEU A 19 12.83 -12.35 0.49
N VAL A 20 12.10 -13.17 -0.26
CA VAL A 20 12.07 -13.07 -1.72
C VAL A 20 11.18 -11.89 -2.10
N LEU A 21 11.80 -10.79 -2.52
CA LEU A 21 11.08 -9.64 -3.02
C LEU A 21 10.66 -9.87 -4.47
N PRO A 22 9.50 -9.34 -4.90
CA PRO A 22 9.10 -9.37 -6.31
C PRO A 22 10.17 -8.73 -7.19
N ARG A 23 10.44 -9.33 -8.36
CA ARG A 23 11.46 -8.88 -9.31
C ARG A 23 10.87 -8.35 -10.62
N GLU A 24 9.54 -8.24 -10.68
CA GLU A 24 8.80 -7.77 -11.84
C GLU A 24 9.11 -6.27 -12.07
N PRO A 25 9.69 -5.89 -13.24
CA PRO A 25 10.17 -4.53 -13.46
C PRO A 25 9.03 -3.49 -13.51
N ASN A 26 7.80 -3.91 -13.82
CA ASN A 26 6.63 -3.05 -13.97
C ASN A 26 5.64 -3.18 -12.81
N LEU A 27 6.02 -3.81 -11.70
CA LEU A 27 5.14 -3.96 -10.54
C LEU A 27 5.01 -2.61 -9.82
N SER A 28 3.81 -2.03 -9.83
CA SER A 28 3.52 -0.82 -9.06
C SER A 28 3.20 -1.17 -7.61
N MET A 29 3.53 -0.26 -6.69
CA MET A 29 3.17 -0.39 -5.27
C MET A 29 1.68 -0.72 -5.08
N VAL A 30 0.80 0.00 -5.78
CA VAL A 30 -0.67 -0.20 -5.67
C VAL A 30 -1.08 -1.59 -6.14
N SER A 31 -0.55 -2.06 -7.28
CA SER A 31 -0.83 -3.41 -7.78
C SER A 31 -0.35 -4.50 -6.81
N PHE A 32 0.82 -4.32 -6.20
CA PHE A 32 1.37 -5.24 -5.21
C PHE A 32 0.53 -5.30 -3.92
N LEU A 33 0.04 -4.15 -3.44
CA LEU A 33 -0.82 -4.06 -2.26
C LEU A 33 -2.16 -4.78 -2.49
N PHE A 34 -2.76 -4.61 -3.68
CA PHE A 34 -4.06 -5.23 -4.01
C PHE A 34 -3.96 -6.63 -4.63
N ARG A 35 -2.76 -7.21 -4.78
CA ARG A 35 -2.56 -8.47 -5.52
C ARG A 35 -3.43 -9.64 -5.04
N ASN A 36 -3.70 -9.71 -3.74
CA ASN A 36 -4.50 -10.77 -3.12
C ASN A 36 -5.86 -10.29 -2.63
N SER A 37 -6.26 -9.04 -2.94
CA SER A 37 -7.44 -8.41 -2.33
C SER A 37 -8.76 -9.10 -2.68
N SER A 38 -8.80 -9.86 -3.78
CA SER A 38 -9.96 -10.69 -4.15
C SER A 38 -10.21 -11.81 -3.13
N SER A 39 -9.15 -12.37 -2.53
CA SER A 39 -9.24 -13.46 -1.55
C SER A 39 -9.81 -13.02 -0.20
N TYR A 40 -9.90 -11.71 0.04
CA TYR A 40 -10.43 -11.13 1.27
C TYR A 40 -11.26 -9.87 0.99
N SER A 41 -12.00 -9.88 -0.12
CA SER A 41 -12.77 -8.74 -0.64
C SER A 41 -13.70 -8.09 0.38
N HIS A 42 -14.37 -8.90 1.20
CA HIS A 42 -15.32 -8.43 2.23
C HIS A 42 -14.66 -8.10 3.58
N LYS A 43 -13.37 -8.36 3.77
CA LYS A 43 -12.69 -8.01 5.02
C LYS A 43 -12.53 -6.49 5.13
N PRO A 44 -12.63 -5.91 6.34
CA PRO A 44 -12.31 -4.51 6.58
C PRO A 44 -10.87 -4.19 6.15
N ALA A 45 -10.71 -3.14 5.36
CA ALA A 45 -9.41 -2.60 4.95
C ALA A 45 -9.09 -1.31 5.69
N LEU A 46 -10.08 -0.41 5.80
CA LEU A 46 -9.99 0.86 6.49
C LEU A 46 -11.19 1.01 7.43
N ILE A 47 -10.94 1.49 8.63
CA ILE A 47 -11.94 1.77 9.65
C ILE A 47 -11.66 3.17 10.18
N ASP A 48 -12.64 4.05 10.07
CA ASP A 48 -12.60 5.36 10.70
C ASP A 48 -13.05 5.23 12.16
N GLY A 49 -12.18 5.62 13.09
CA GLY A 49 -12.44 5.43 14.52
C GLY A 49 -13.53 6.34 15.09
N GLU A 50 -13.76 7.50 14.48
CA GLU A 50 -14.71 8.50 14.98
C GLU A 50 -16.11 8.25 14.42
N SER A 51 -16.24 8.11 13.10
CA SER A 51 -17.52 7.86 12.43
C SER A 51 -17.96 6.39 12.43
N SER A 52 -17.05 5.47 12.78
CA SER A 52 -17.22 4.02 12.58
C SER A 52 -17.43 3.62 11.10
N GLU A 53 -17.18 4.52 10.13
CA GLU A 53 -17.20 4.17 8.71
C GLU A 53 -16.16 3.07 8.45
N THR A 54 -16.56 2.05 7.69
CA THR A 54 -15.68 0.93 7.36
C THR A 54 -15.73 0.68 5.86
N LEU A 55 -14.56 0.58 5.24
CA LEU A 55 -14.41 0.16 3.85
C LEU A 55 -13.84 -1.25 3.81
N SER A 56 -14.51 -2.14 3.09
CA SER A 56 -13.94 -3.44 2.73
C SER A 56 -12.78 -3.29 1.74
N PHE A 57 -11.95 -4.32 1.58
CA PHE A 57 -10.89 -4.32 0.57
C PHE A 57 -11.42 -4.12 -0.86
N SER A 58 -12.60 -4.65 -1.21
CA SER A 58 -13.22 -4.42 -2.52
C SER A 58 -13.70 -2.98 -2.69
N GLN A 59 -14.30 -2.38 -1.67
CA GLN A 59 -14.73 -0.98 -1.70
C GLN A 59 -13.53 -0.03 -1.77
N PHE A 60 -12.51 -0.27 -0.95
CA PHE A 60 -11.28 0.51 -0.97
C PHE A 60 -10.61 0.48 -2.35
N LYS A 61 -10.41 -0.71 -2.92
CA LYS A 61 -9.85 -0.85 -4.28
C LYS A 61 -10.68 -0.11 -5.32
N SER A 62 -12.00 -0.21 -5.24
CA SER A 62 -12.91 0.46 -6.19
C SER A 62 -12.79 1.99 -6.10
N LYS A 63 -12.70 2.54 -4.88
CA LYS A 63 -12.53 3.98 -4.66
C LYS A 63 -11.18 4.49 -5.17
N VAL A 64 -10.08 3.76 -4.91
CA VAL A 64 -8.74 4.10 -5.45
C VAL A 64 -8.77 4.16 -6.99
N ILE A 65 -9.44 3.19 -7.64
CA ILE A 65 -9.61 3.19 -9.11
C ILE A 65 -10.41 4.42 -9.56
N GLN A 66 -11.50 4.75 -8.89
CA GLN A 66 -12.32 5.93 -9.21
C GLN A 66 -11.52 7.24 -9.09
N VAL A 67 -10.76 7.42 -8.00
CA VAL A 67 -9.89 8.58 -7.81
C VAL A 67 -8.83 8.65 -8.92
N SER A 68 -8.23 7.52 -9.29
CA SER A 68 -7.24 7.48 -10.37
C SER A 68 -7.80 7.96 -11.72
N HIS A 69 -9.04 7.57 -12.06
CA HIS A 69 -9.72 8.07 -13.25
C HIS A 69 -10.08 9.55 -13.13
N GLY A 70 -10.48 10.01 -11.94
CA GLY A 70 -10.73 11.42 -11.66
C GLY A 70 -9.50 12.29 -11.90
N LEU A 71 -8.34 11.88 -11.40
CA LEU A 71 -7.07 12.59 -11.61
C LEU A 71 -6.68 12.64 -13.08
N ILE A 72 -6.84 11.54 -13.82
CA ILE A 72 -6.59 11.50 -15.27
C ILE A 72 -7.52 12.48 -16.00
N ASN A 73 -8.80 12.52 -15.63
CA ASN A 73 -9.78 13.43 -16.23
C ASN A 73 -9.51 14.91 -15.91
N LEU A 74 -8.87 15.19 -14.77
CA LEU A 74 -8.38 16.53 -14.41
C LEU A 74 -7.09 16.91 -15.15
N GLY A 75 -6.54 16.02 -15.99
CA GLY A 75 -5.35 16.27 -16.80
C GLY A 75 -4.03 15.97 -16.09
N ILE A 76 -4.06 15.35 -14.91
CA ILE A 76 -2.86 14.92 -14.19
C ILE A 76 -2.19 13.77 -14.94
N LYS A 77 -0.88 13.88 -15.15
CA LYS A 77 -0.06 12.92 -15.89
C LYS A 77 0.97 12.26 -14.99
N LYS A 78 1.61 11.21 -15.53
CA LYS A 78 2.73 10.56 -14.86
C LYS A 78 3.83 11.59 -14.57
N ASN A 79 4.34 11.56 -13.34
CA ASN A 79 5.34 12.48 -12.78
C ASN A 79 4.82 13.86 -12.34
N ASP A 80 3.53 14.14 -12.50
CA ASP A 80 2.91 15.30 -11.85
C ASP A 80 2.77 15.05 -10.34
N VAL A 81 2.70 16.13 -9.55
CA VAL A 81 2.61 16.08 -8.09
C VAL A 81 1.26 16.63 -7.65
N VAL A 82 0.58 15.90 -6.76
CA VAL A 82 -0.68 16.30 -6.13
C VAL A 82 -0.43 16.52 -4.64
N LEU A 83 -0.82 17.68 -4.12
CA LEU A 83 -0.81 17.95 -2.68
C LEU A 83 -2.13 17.46 -2.06
N ILE A 84 -2.03 16.63 -1.02
CA ILE A 84 -3.15 16.28 -0.16
C ILE A 84 -2.96 17.07 1.14
N PHE A 85 -3.87 18.01 1.42
CA PHE A 85 -3.88 18.81 2.63
C PHE A 85 -5.20 18.59 3.38
N ALA A 86 -5.21 17.59 4.26
CA ALA A 86 -6.38 17.15 5.00
C ALA A 86 -5.97 16.51 6.34
N PRO A 87 -6.85 16.46 7.35
CA PRO A 87 -6.63 15.67 8.55
C PRO A 87 -6.69 14.16 8.23
N ASN A 88 -6.32 13.33 9.21
CA ASN A 88 -6.55 11.90 9.12
C ASN A 88 -8.05 11.64 8.92
N SER A 89 -8.37 10.89 7.87
CA SER A 89 -9.71 10.45 7.55
C SER A 89 -9.64 9.16 6.73
N ILE A 90 -10.75 8.44 6.64
CA ILE A 90 -10.85 7.26 5.80
C ILE A 90 -10.58 7.51 4.31
N GLN A 91 -10.65 8.78 3.87
CA GLN A 91 -10.41 9.17 2.48
C GLN A 91 -8.93 9.47 2.19
N PHE A 92 -8.11 9.74 3.21
CA PHE A 92 -6.70 10.06 3.02
C PHE A 92 -5.87 8.97 2.30
N PRO A 93 -6.07 7.66 2.58
CA PRO A 93 -5.33 6.60 1.88
C PRO A 93 -5.95 6.18 0.53
N ILE A 94 -7.04 6.83 0.09
CA ILE A 94 -7.75 6.54 -1.17
C ILE A 94 -7.15 7.34 -2.32
#